data_AF-A0A5C5RB37-F1
#
_entry.id   AF-A0A5C5RB37-F1
#
_cell.length_a   1.000
_cell.length_b   1.000
_cell.length_c   1.000
_cell.angle_alpha   90.00
_cell.angle_beta   90.00
_cell.angle_gamma   90.00
#
_symmetry.space_group_name_H-M   'P 1'
#
loop_
_entity.id
_entity.type
_entity.pdbx_description
1 polymer ?
#
loop_
_entity_poly.entity_id
_entity_poly.type
_entity_poly.pdbx_seq_one_letter_code
_entity_poly.pdbx_strand_id
1 'polypeptide(L)'
;MPHSIEPARFRKLRDITPVTRFGVGGTDLGIACRVDDEVLYVFGDTFEGLSVGAGEMRSPVGLFGDQNGVVSRPAGPDPRRARKLLDYPRSTVSHTTILPTTCIRVDGALYLHTMTMQSLDTVVQTGLWRSDDGAATWREVAQYNAGHADGAWCMWALCPAPDGYTYNVSTGGLTRDKGLRLHRMPTATLGTLRDGINVEWETWGWQPDTGWAWGNPPTDLALGQGYGELSLSIVEGTWVLTYFDAAGYRIAARFADRIDGEWSDAVTLLQGSSWEDEDHAAGRVAQLYGGYLVPGSTMESARLVVSQWNTAVGHPYKSMMFEGALQRP
;
A
#
# COMPACT_ATOMS: atom_id res chain seq x y z
N MET A 1 -37.48 17.33 1.09
CA MET A 1 -36.85 16.04 0.77
C MET A 1 -35.91 15.71 1.91
N PRO A 2 -36.17 14.68 2.73
CA PRO A 2 -35.19 14.30 3.73
C PRO A 2 -33.96 13.75 2.99
N HIS A 3 -32.82 14.41 3.14
CA HIS A 3 -31.54 13.84 2.76
C HIS A 3 -31.40 12.54 3.55
N SER A 4 -31.46 11.39 2.87
CA SER A 4 -31.04 10.14 3.49
C SER A 4 -29.57 10.33 3.83
N ILE A 5 -29.27 10.42 5.12
CA ILE A 5 -27.90 10.36 5.61
C ILE A 5 -27.46 8.94 5.28
N GLU A 6 -26.70 8.74 4.21
CA GLU A 6 -26.00 7.48 4.00
C GLU A 6 -25.20 7.21 5.28
N PRO A 7 -25.35 6.04 5.91
CA PRO A 7 -24.58 5.73 7.10
C PRO A 7 -23.09 5.83 6.76
N ALA A 8 -22.32 6.49 7.63
CA ALA A 8 -20.88 6.59 7.48
C ALA A 8 -20.29 5.18 7.31
N ARG A 9 -19.62 4.93 6.17
CA ARG A 9 -19.12 3.59 5.81
C ARG A 9 -17.96 3.16 6.68
N PHE A 10 -17.05 4.09 6.99
CA PHE A 10 -15.89 3.84 7.86
C PHE A 10 -15.74 4.94 8.91
N ARG A 11 -15.38 4.54 10.12
CA ARG A 11 -15.09 5.45 11.24
C ARG A 11 -13.72 5.15 11.83
N LYS A 12 -13.09 6.17 12.40
CA LYS A 12 -11.79 5.97 13.03
C LYS A 12 -11.89 5.13 14.29
N LEU A 13 -11.04 4.12 14.36
CA LEU A 13 -10.84 3.29 15.54
C LEU A 13 -9.75 3.89 16.45
N ARG A 14 -8.63 4.34 15.86
CA ARG A 14 -7.51 4.97 16.60
C ARG A 14 -6.45 5.58 15.69
N ASP A 15 -5.56 6.35 16.30
CA ASP A 15 -4.22 6.60 15.76
C ASP A 15 -3.35 5.34 15.98
N ILE A 16 -2.64 4.88 14.94
CA ILE A 16 -1.62 3.81 15.04
C ILE A 16 -0.29 4.45 15.44
N THR A 17 0.00 5.64 14.89
CA THR A 17 1.18 6.45 15.19
C THR A 17 0.75 7.84 15.67
N PRO A 18 1.53 8.50 16.55
CA PRO A 18 2.92 8.22 16.90
C PRO A 18 3.12 7.05 17.88
N VAL A 19 4.27 6.39 17.78
CA VAL A 19 4.78 5.38 18.73
C VAL A 19 6.19 5.79 19.18
N THR A 20 6.28 6.93 19.85
CA THR A 20 7.55 7.61 20.19
C THR A 20 8.50 6.77 21.04
N ARG A 21 7.99 5.82 21.84
CA ARG A 21 8.81 4.86 22.60
C ARG A 21 9.75 4.02 21.71
N PHE A 22 9.44 3.88 20.42
CA PHE A 22 10.29 3.22 19.43
C PHE A 22 10.94 4.20 18.44
N GLY A 23 10.89 5.50 18.71
CA GLY A 23 11.40 6.54 17.83
C GLY A 23 10.52 6.80 16.60
N VAL A 24 9.26 6.37 16.60
CA VAL A 24 8.31 6.66 15.50
C VAL A 24 7.43 7.82 15.93
N GLY A 25 7.83 9.04 15.59
CA GLY A 25 7.05 10.26 15.79
C GLY A 25 6.07 10.43 14.65
N GLY A 26 6.39 11.34 13.73
CA GLY A 26 5.64 11.54 12.50
C GLY A 26 6.01 10.50 11.46
N THR A 27 5.01 9.84 10.88
CA THR A 27 5.20 8.84 9.83
C THR A 27 3.94 8.67 8.99
N ASP A 28 4.07 8.03 7.84
CA ASP A 28 2.94 7.67 6.99
C ASP A 28 2.95 6.23 6.47
N LEU A 29 1.96 5.95 5.64
CA LEU A 29 1.59 4.65 5.10
C LEU A 29 1.12 3.71 6.22
N GLY A 30 1.69 2.51 6.32
CA GLY A 30 1.24 1.46 7.23
C GLY A 30 0.66 0.27 6.48
N ILE A 31 1.41 -0.20 5.48
CA ILE A 31 1.12 -1.43 4.73
C ILE A 31 1.05 -2.58 5.73
N ALA A 32 -0.10 -3.25 5.80
CA ALA A 32 -0.34 -4.32 6.76
C ALA A 32 -0.08 -5.71 6.16
N CYS A 33 0.72 -6.52 6.83
CA CYS A 33 1.02 -7.90 6.44
C CYS A 33 0.88 -8.83 7.63
N ARG A 34 0.20 -9.98 7.46
CA ARG A 34 0.03 -10.98 8.52
C ARG A 34 1.35 -11.74 8.69
N VAL A 35 1.88 -11.76 9.91
CA VAL A 35 3.07 -12.52 10.28
C VAL A 35 2.71 -13.34 11.52
N ASP A 36 2.43 -14.61 11.30
CA ASP A 36 1.89 -15.52 12.31
C ASP A 36 0.65 -14.91 12.99
N ASP A 37 0.65 -14.71 14.31
CA ASP A 37 -0.47 -14.12 15.05
C ASP A 37 -0.46 -12.59 15.08
N GLU A 38 0.63 -11.95 14.63
CA GLU A 38 0.81 -10.49 14.60
C GLU A 38 0.54 -9.90 13.22
N VAL A 39 0.39 -8.58 13.17
CA VAL A 39 0.38 -7.79 11.94
C VAL A 39 1.64 -6.91 11.92
N LEU A 40 2.43 -7.04 10.87
CA LEU A 40 3.49 -6.10 10.53
C LEU A 40 2.89 -4.91 9.79
N TYR A 41 3.09 -3.71 10.33
CA TYR A 41 2.80 -2.46 9.65
C TYR A 41 4.10 -1.84 9.15
N VAL A 42 4.24 -1.69 7.84
CA VAL A 42 5.40 -1.06 7.21
C VAL A 42 5.06 0.37 6.81
N PHE A 43 5.81 1.32 7.34
CA PHE A 43 5.60 2.75 7.16
C PHE A 43 6.65 3.34 6.21
N GLY A 44 6.29 4.47 5.60
CA GLY A 44 7.16 5.23 4.72
C GLY A 44 8.13 6.12 5.50
N ASP A 45 8.20 7.37 5.08
CA ASP A 45 9.10 8.34 5.69
C ASP A 45 8.73 8.55 7.15
N THR A 46 9.69 8.32 8.05
CA THR A 46 9.49 8.35 9.50
C THR A 46 10.48 9.31 10.14
N PHE A 47 9.98 10.15 11.04
CA PHE A 47 10.77 11.11 11.80
C PHE A 47 10.72 10.79 13.30
N GLU A 48 11.75 11.16 14.07
CA GLU A 48 11.74 10.99 15.53
C GLU A 48 10.72 11.90 16.22
N GLY A 49 10.60 13.14 15.77
CA GLY A 49 9.62 14.10 16.24
C GLY A 49 8.29 13.97 15.49
N LEU A 50 7.26 14.71 15.95
CA LEU A 50 5.87 14.57 15.49
C LEU A 50 5.57 15.21 14.12
N SER A 51 6.56 15.85 13.50
CA SER A 51 6.40 16.60 12.25
C SER A 51 7.41 16.14 11.22
N VAL A 52 7.09 16.34 9.94
CA VAL A 52 8.05 16.12 8.85
C VAL A 52 9.34 16.91 9.11
N GLY A 53 10.49 16.24 9.00
CA GLY A 53 11.82 16.82 9.21
C GLY A 53 12.29 16.90 10.67
N ALA A 54 11.48 16.47 11.64
CA ALA A 54 11.85 16.56 13.06
C ALA A 54 12.73 15.37 13.50
N GLY A 55 14.02 15.62 13.73
CA GLY A 55 14.98 14.61 14.19
C GLY A 55 15.44 13.65 13.08
N GLU A 56 15.96 12.48 13.46
CA GLU A 56 16.45 11.50 12.47
C GLU A 56 15.29 10.96 11.61
N MET A 57 15.46 11.06 10.28
CA MET A 57 14.57 10.45 9.29
C MET A 57 14.98 8.99 9.02
N ARG A 58 14.03 8.07 8.91
CA ARG A 58 14.20 6.66 8.52
C ARG A 58 13.07 6.26 7.55
N SER A 59 13.36 5.38 6.59
CA SER A 59 12.36 4.85 5.67
C SER A 59 12.90 3.56 5.02
N PRO A 60 12.07 2.55 4.72
CA PRO A 60 10.86 2.25 5.48
C PRO A 60 11.20 1.82 6.91
N VAL A 61 10.24 1.93 7.83
CA VAL A 61 10.30 1.35 9.18
C VAL A 61 9.15 0.38 9.40
N GLY A 62 9.33 -0.61 10.29
CA GLY A 62 8.28 -1.58 10.61
C GLY A 62 7.91 -1.57 12.09
N LEU A 63 6.62 -1.73 12.39
CA LEU A 63 6.11 -1.99 13.73
C LEU A 63 5.20 -3.22 13.70
N PHE A 64 5.35 -4.10 14.69
CA PHE A 64 4.40 -5.18 14.91
C PHE A 64 3.30 -4.75 15.86
N GLY A 65 2.09 -5.25 15.63
CA GLY A 65 0.94 -5.04 16.48
C GLY A 65 -0.16 -6.05 16.20
N ASP A 66 -1.36 -5.78 16.70
CA ASP A 66 -2.55 -6.57 16.38
C ASP A 66 -3.32 -5.99 15.17
N GLN A 67 -4.40 -6.67 14.76
CA GLN A 67 -5.29 -6.22 13.69
C GLN A 67 -6.08 -4.94 14.01
N ASN A 68 -6.04 -4.45 15.26
CA ASN A 68 -6.69 -3.21 15.68
C ASN A 68 -5.70 -2.03 15.68
N GLY A 69 -4.44 -2.26 15.30
CA GLY A 69 -3.39 -1.24 15.31
C GLY A 69 -2.80 -0.98 16.70
N VAL A 70 -2.94 -1.92 17.65
CA VAL A 70 -2.24 -1.87 18.94
C VAL A 70 -0.79 -2.33 18.70
N VAL A 71 0.13 -1.38 18.57
CA VAL A 71 1.56 -1.68 18.36
C VAL A 71 2.18 -2.28 19.63
N SER A 72 2.88 -3.40 19.48
CA SER A 72 3.58 -4.13 20.54
C SER A 72 5.08 -3.85 20.55
N ARG A 73 5.76 -3.98 19.40
CA ARG A 73 7.23 -3.94 19.27
C ARG A 73 7.69 -3.40 17.90
N PRO A 74 8.92 -2.89 17.76
CA PRO A 74 9.48 -2.60 16.44
C PRO A 74 9.82 -3.88 15.67
N ALA A 75 9.83 -3.80 14.34
CA ALA A 75 10.46 -4.78 13.48
C ALA A 75 11.98 -4.52 13.37
N GLY A 76 12.72 -5.49 12.82
CA GLY A 76 14.18 -5.45 12.81
C GLY A 76 14.82 -5.96 14.12
N PRO A 77 16.16 -5.90 14.22
CA PRO A 77 16.91 -6.53 15.29
C PRO A 77 16.96 -5.72 16.60
N ASP A 78 16.57 -4.44 16.61
CA ASP A 78 16.62 -3.57 17.79
C ASP A 78 15.24 -3.52 18.49
N PRO A 79 15.07 -4.19 19.65
CA PRO A 79 13.77 -4.27 20.31
C PRO A 79 13.31 -2.95 20.92
N ARG A 80 14.19 -1.93 20.99
CA ARG A 80 13.90 -0.65 21.62
C ARG A 80 13.66 0.48 20.62
N ARG A 81 13.94 0.27 19.33
CA ARG A 81 13.86 1.33 18.33
C ARG A 81 13.58 0.77 16.95
N ALA A 82 12.60 1.35 16.26
CA ALA A 82 12.34 1.03 14.86
C ALA A 82 13.47 1.59 13.98
N ARG A 83 14.34 0.70 13.51
CA ARG A 83 15.41 1.02 12.55
C ARG A 83 14.84 0.99 11.13
N LYS A 84 15.62 1.51 10.16
CA LYS A 84 15.32 1.27 8.74
C LYS A 84 15.31 -0.24 8.51
N LEU A 85 14.29 -0.74 7.80
CA LEU A 85 14.22 -2.16 7.46
C LEU A 85 15.22 -2.53 6.36
N LEU A 86 15.48 -1.59 5.46
CA LEU A 86 16.28 -1.81 4.26
C LEU A 86 17.59 -1.05 4.38
N ASP A 87 18.69 -1.72 4.06
CA ASP A 87 19.98 -1.07 3.96
C ASP A 87 20.18 -0.50 2.55
N TYR A 88 20.19 0.82 2.46
CA TYR A 88 20.49 1.55 1.24
C TYR A 88 21.23 2.84 1.59
N PRO A 89 22.25 3.23 0.79
CA PRO A 89 22.97 4.46 0.99
C PRO A 89 22.06 5.66 0.71
N ARG A 90 22.09 6.67 1.60
CA ARG A 90 21.52 7.98 1.29
C ARG A 90 22.50 8.74 0.41
N SER A 91 22.11 8.98 -0.84
CA SER A 91 22.74 10.01 -1.67
C SER A 91 22.47 11.37 -1.05
N THR A 92 23.51 12.14 -0.73
CA THR A 92 23.39 13.55 -0.31
C THR A 92 23.15 14.51 -1.48
N VAL A 93 23.16 13.99 -2.72
CA VAL A 93 23.07 14.77 -3.97
C VAL A 93 21.67 14.66 -4.61
N SER A 94 20.85 13.70 -4.18
CA SER A 94 19.46 13.52 -4.61
C SER A 94 18.65 13.00 -3.44
N HIS A 95 17.55 13.66 -3.05
CA HIS A 95 16.68 13.22 -1.94
C HIS A 95 16.12 11.84 -2.23
N THR A 96 16.87 10.80 -1.84
CA THR A 96 16.54 9.42 -2.18
C THR A 96 15.88 8.77 -0.97
N THR A 97 14.58 8.58 -1.05
CA THR A 97 13.84 7.75 -0.09
C THR A 97 13.29 6.50 -0.76
N ILE A 98 13.07 5.45 0.02
CA ILE A 98 12.48 4.20 -0.45
C ILE A 98 11.12 4.06 0.21
N LEU A 99 10.05 4.18 -0.58
CA LEU A 99 8.68 4.10 -0.09
C LEU A 99 8.13 2.68 -0.30
N PRO A 100 7.61 2.02 0.73
CA PRO A 100 6.96 0.72 0.61
C PRO A 100 5.59 0.88 -0.09
N THR A 101 5.18 -0.11 -0.89
CA THR A 101 3.85 -0.07 -1.54
C THR A 101 2.98 -1.26 -1.20
N THR A 102 3.56 -2.45 -0.98
CA THR A 102 2.82 -3.66 -0.62
C THR A 102 3.75 -4.66 0.07
N CYS A 103 3.19 -5.47 0.98
CA CYS A 103 3.91 -6.51 1.68
C CYS A 103 3.04 -7.76 1.80
N ILE A 104 3.55 -8.90 1.34
CA ILE A 104 2.85 -10.19 1.34
C ILE A 104 3.68 -11.26 2.04
N ARG A 105 3.02 -12.30 2.53
CA ARG A 105 3.66 -13.50 3.07
C ARG A 105 3.37 -14.68 2.16
N VAL A 106 4.42 -15.40 1.75
CA VAL A 106 4.35 -16.60 0.91
C VAL A 106 5.36 -17.61 1.44
N ASP A 107 4.92 -18.83 1.72
CA ASP A 107 5.76 -19.95 2.18
C ASP A 107 6.66 -19.59 3.37
N GLY A 108 6.11 -18.83 4.33
CA GLY A 108 6.82 -18.39 5.53
C GLY A 108 7.70 -17.15 5.36
N ALA A 109 8.09 -16.80 4.13
CA ALA A 109 8.86 -15.60 3.83
C ALA A 109 7.97 -14.38 3.59
N LEU A 110 8.49 -13.19 3.90
CA LEU A 110 7.86 -11.91 3.58
C LEU A 110 8.48 -11.31 2.33
N TYR A 111 7.65 -10.69 1.51
CA TYR A 111 8.06 -9.93 0.34
C TYR A 111 7.55 -8.51 0.45
N LEU A 112 8.44 -7.52 0.34
CA LEU A 112 8.13 -6.09 0.44
C LEU A 112 8.52 -5.42 -0.87
N HIS A 113 7.54 -4.86 -1.56
CA HIS A 113 7.79 -4.04 -2.75
C HIS A 113 7.98 -2.57 -2.36
N THR A 114 8.90 -1.89 -3.04
CA THR A 114 9.26 -0.51 -2.78
C THR A 114 9.49 0.32 -4.04
N MET A 115 9.23 1.62 -3.95
CA MET A 115 9.64 2.64 -4.92
C MET A 115 10.85 3.41 -4.40
N THR A 116 11.90 3.51 -5.21
CA THR A 116 13.02 4.43 -4.96
C THR A 116 12.69 5.78 -5.59
N MET A 117 12.51 6.79 -4.74
CA MET A 117 12.10 8.14 -5.11
C MET A 117 13.33 9.03 -5.21
N GLN A 118 13.51 9.77 -6.31
CA GLN A 118 14.51 10.85 -6.41
C GLN A 118 13.95 12.20 -5.90
N SER A 119 12.64 12.35 -6.03
CA SER A 119 11.79 13.46 -5.56
C SER A 119 10.38 12.91 -5.37
N LEU A 120 9.45 13.70 -4.82
CA LEU A 120 8.07 13.24 -4.62
C LEU A 120 7.39 12.79 -5.93
N ASP A 121 7.74 13.37 -7.06
CA ASP A 121 7.15 13.08 -8.38
C ASP A 121 7.98 12.13 -9.25
N THR A 122 9.20 11.80 -8.86
CA THR A 122 10.12 11.02 -9.70
C THR A 122 10.50 9.70 -9.04
N VAL A 123 9.93 8.61 -9.55
CA VAL A 123 10.37 7.23 -9.26
C VAL A 123 11.51 6.89 -10.22
N VAL A 124 12.66 6.49 -9.70
CA VAL A 124 13.80 6.07 -10.55
C VAL A 124 13.86 4.56 -10.74
N GLN A 125 13.31 3.81 -9.79
CA GLN A 125 13.40 2.36 -9.73
C GLN A 125 12.37 1.79 -8.78
N THR A 126 11.99 0.54 -8.98
CA THR A 126 11.30 -0.26 -7.97
C THR A 126 12.12 -1.47 -7.57
N GLY A 127 11.85 -2.01 -6.38
CA GLY A 127 12.56 -3.15 -5.82
C GLY A 127 11.60 -4.08 -5.09
N LEU A 128 11.93 -5.36 -5.07
CA LEU A 128 11.27 -6.38 -4.27
C LEU A 128 12.29 -6.93 -3.28
N TRP A 129 11.94 -6.91 -2.00
CA TRP A 129 12.78 -7.33 -0.89
C TRP A 129 12.20 -8.55 -0.22
N ARG A 130 13.04 -9.46 0.25
CA ARG A 130 12.64 -10.67 0.96
C ARG A 130 13.20 -10.70 2.38
N SER A 131 12.37 -11.13 3.32
CA SER A 131 12.77 -11.49 4.68
C SER A 131 12.38 -12.94 4.96
N ASP A 132 13.33 -13.72 5.47
CA ASP A 132 13.15 -15.13 5.84
C ASP A 132 13.06 -15.32 7.37
N ASP A 133 13.12 -14.22 8.14
CA ASP A 133 13.30 -14.22 9.60
C ASP A 133 12.28 -13.31 10.32
N GLY A 134 11.06 -13.20 9.76
CA GLY A 134 9.98 -12.45 10.39
C GLY A 134 10.22 -10.94 10.42
N ALA A 135 10.73 -10.38 9.32
CA ALA A 135 11.09 -8.96 9.16
C ALA A 135 12.25 -8.48 10.05
N ALA A 136 13.12 -9.38 10.51
CA ALA A 136 14.31 -8.98 11.25
C ALA A 136 15.42 -8.50 10.31
N THR A 137 15.59 -9.15 9.15
CA THR A 137 16.52 -8.74 8.09
C THR A 137 15.86 -8.84 6.71
N TRP A 138 16.36 -8.04 5.77
CA TRP A 138 15.84 -7.95 4.41
C TRP A 138 16.96 -7.94 3.39
N ARG A 139 16.71 -8.54 2.23
CA ARG A 139 17.61 -8.54 1.07
C ARG A 139 16.82 -8.30 -0.21
N GLU A 140 17.36 -7.53 -1.15
CA GLU A 140 16.74 -7.33 -2.45
C GLU A 140 16.76 -8.64 -3.25
N VAL A 141 15.66 -8.94 -3.94
CA VAL A 141 15.47 -10.16 -4.74
C VAL A 141 15.07 -9.90 -6.17
N ALA A 142 14.59 -8.70 -6.48
CA ALA A 142 14.34 -8.24 -7.82
C ALA A 142 14.35 -6.71 -7.86
N GLN A 143 14.69 -6.16 -9.02
CA GLN A 143 14.79 -4.73 -9.25
C GLN A 143 14.24 -4.43 -10.65
N TYR A 144 13.42 -3.38 -10.78
CA TYR A 144 12.79 -3.03 -12.05
C TYR A 144 12.94 -1.54 -12.35
N ASN A 145 13.04 -1.22 -13.64
CA ASN A 145 13.12 0.16 -14.11
C ASN A 145 11.73 0.83 -14.03
N ALA A 146 11.69 2.08 -13.57
CA ALA A 146 10.44 2.84 -13.41
C ALA A 146 9.70 3.12 -14.75
N GLY A 147 10.36 3.01 -15.90
CA GLY A 147 9.74 3.17 -17.22
C GLY A 147 8.96 1.95 -17.72
N HIS A 148 8.97 0.82 -17.01
CA HIS A 148 8.26 -0.38 -17.43
C HIS A 148 6.73 -0.14 -17.53
N ALA A 149 6.09 -0.77 -18.54
CA ALA A 149 4.68 -0.57 -18.89
C ALA A 149 4.29 0.92 -18.97
N ASP A 150 5.08 1.70 -19.71
CA ASP A 150 4.89 3.15 -19.92
C ASP A 150 4.84 3.97 -18.62
N GLY A 151 5.54 3.48 -17.59
CA GLY A 151 5.58 4.07 -16.26
C GLY A 151 4.41 3.68 -15.35
N ALA A 152 3.54 2.75 -15.76
CA ALA A 152 2.40 2.27 -14.98
C ALA A 152 2.72 1.02 -14.12
N TRP A 153 4.00 0.75 -13.88
CA TRP A 153 4.49 -0.37 -13.08
C TRP A 153 5.41 0.08 -11.94
N CYS A 154 5.14 1.26 -11.38
CA CYS A 154 5.92 1.84 -10.29
C CYS A 154 5.37 1.49 -8.91
N MET A 155 4.06 1.59 -8.71
CA MET A 155 3.42 1.26 -7.44
C MET A 155 2.66 -0.05 -7.59
N TRP A 156 2.97 -1.03 -6.74
CA TRP A 156 2.40 -2.38 -6.82
C TRP A 156 1.49 -2.67 -5.63
N ALA A 157 0.43 -3.42 -5.89
CA ALA A 157 -0.35 -4.16 -4.91
C ALA A 157 -0.32 -5.65 -5.27
N LEU A 158 0.33 -6.45 -4.43
CA LEU A 158 0.50 -7.87 -4.62
C LEU A 158 -0.56 -8.65 -3.85
N CYS A 159 -1.07 -9.73 -4.45
CA CYS A 159 -1.95 -10.67 -3.78
C CYS A 159 -1.69 -12.10 -4.28
N PRO A 160 -1.15 -13.00 -3.43
CA PRO A 160 -1.12 -14.44 -3.72
C PRO A 160 -2.54 -15.01 -3.66
N ALA A 161 -2.91 -15.80 -4.66
CA ALA A 161 -4.23 -16.38 -4.80
C ALA A 161 -4.21 -17.92 -4.67
N PRO A 162 -5.35 -18.54 -4.30
CA PRO A 162 -5.45 -20.00 -4.16
C PRO A 162 -5.22 -20.79 -5.47
N ASP A 163 -5.26 -20.13 -6.62
CA ASP A 163 -5.03 -20.74 -7.94
C ASP A 163 -3.54 -20.98 -8.25
N GLY A 164 -2.65 -20.64 -7.33
CA GLY A 164 -1.20 -20.81 -7.47
C GLY A 164 -0.50 -19.66 -8.19
N TYR A 165 -1.20 -18.55 -8.46
CA TYR A 165 -0.61 -17.32 -8.99
C TYR A 165 -0.55 -16.21 -7.94
N THR A 166 0.48 -15.37 -8.05
CA THR A 166 0.54 -14.07 -7.38
C THR A 166 0.24 -12.99 -8.40
N TYR A 167 -0.79 -12.22 -8.12
CA TYR A 167 -1.25 -11.12 -8.97
C TYR A 167 -0.66 -9.80 -8.51
N ASN A 168 -0.39 -8.91 -9.46
CA ASN A 168 0.08 -7.56 -9.24
C ASN A 168 -0.82 -6.58 -10.00
N VAL A 169 -1.60 -5.80 -9.25
CA VAL A 169 -2.24 -4.60 -9.78
C VAL A 169 -1.31 -3.43 -9.54
N SER A 170 -0.99 -2.69 -10.60
CA SER A 170 -0.01 -1.62 -10.54
C SER A 170 -0.48 -0.33 -11.18
N THR A 171 0.19 0.76 -10.81
CA THR A 171 0.03 2.08 -11.44
C THR A 171 1.36 2.85 -11.46
N GLY A 172 1.29 4.14 -11.80
CA GLY A 172 2.41 5.06 -11.75
C GLY A 172 2.90 5.39 -10.34
N GLY A 173 3.79 6.38 -10.25
CA GLY A 173 4.26 6.91 -8.97
C GLY A 173 3.25 7.88 -8.33
N LEU A 174 3.74 8.75 -7.46
CA LEU A 174 2.89 9.73 -6.74
C LEU A 174 2.36 10.86 -7.63
N THR A 175 2.74 10.91 -8.91
CA THR A 175 2.13 11.76 -9.95
C THR A 175 0.69 11.34 -10.25
N ARG A 176 0.35 10.06 -10.05
CA ARG A 176 -1.01 9.50 -10.20
C ARG A 176 -1.66 9.75 -11.57
N ASP A 177 -0.83 9.87 -12.61
CA ASP A 177 -1.20 10.17 -13.99
C ASP A 177 -1.40 8.91 -14.87
N LYS A 178 -1.36 7.72 -14.26
CA LYS A 178 -1.49 6.43 -14.94
C LYS A 178 -2.78 5.72 -14.50
N GLY A 179 -3.32 4.89 -15.39
CA GLY A 179 -4.37 3.94 -15.02
C GLY A 179 -3.78 2.71 -14.34
N LEU A 180 -4.53 1.61 -14.37
CA LEU A 180 -4.12 0.34 -13.76
C LEU A 180 -3.59 -0.63 -14.81
N ARG A 181 -2.57 -1.41 -14.44
CA ARG A 181 -2.10 -2.58 -15.19
C ARG A 181 -2.21 -3.83 -14.31
N LEU A 182 -2.38 -4.98 -14.95
CA LEU A 182 -2.48 -6.26 -14.27
C LEU A 182 -1.40 -7.22 -14.81
N HIS A 183 -0.70 -7.84 -13.87
CA HIS A 183 0.33 -8.83 -14.13
C HIS A 183 0.16 -10.02 -13.19
N ARG A 184 0.72 -11.18 -13.54
CA ARG A 184 0.82 -12.33 -12.64
C ARG A 184 2.12 -13.09 -12.81
N MET A 185 2.46 -13.89 -11.81
CA MET A 185 3.47 -14.94 -11.93
C MET A 185 3.00 -16.18 -11.15
N PRO A 186 3.49 -17.39 -11.45
CA PRO A 186 3.32 -18.53 -10.55
C PRO A 186 3.88 -18.18 -9.17
N THR A 187 3.12 -18.39 -8.10
CA THR A 187 3.51 -18.02 -6.73
C THR A 187 4.82 -18.67 -6.29
N ALA A 188 5.05 -19.92 -6.69
CA ALA A 188 6.28 -20.65 -6.40
C ALA A 188 7.54 -19.96 -6.94
N THR A 189 7.42 -19.11 -7.95
CA THR A 189 8.54 -18.36 -8.52
C THR A 189 9.12 -17.33 -7.55
N LEU A 190 8.31 -16.77 -6.63
CA LEU A 190 8.77 -15.82 -5.60
C LEU A 190 9.93 -16.40 -4.78
N GLY A 191 9.83 -17.68 -4.41
CA GLY A 191 10.84 -18.40 -3.65
C GLY A 191 12.18 -18.53 -4.38
N THR A 192 12.18 -18.39 -5.71
CA THR A 192 13.36 -18.51 -6.58
C THR A 192 14.02 -17.17 -6.89
N LEU A 193 13.41 -16.04 -6.51
CA LEU A 193 13.98 -14.71 -6.78
C LEU A 193 15.27 -14.48 -5.99
N ARG A 194 16.27 -13.91 -6.65
CA ARG A 194 17.52 -13.42 -6.06
C ARG A 194 18.04 -12.25 -6.88
N ASP A 195 18.87 -11.41 -6.25
CA ASP A 195 19.52 -10.29 -6.91
C ASP A 195 20.16 -10.68 -8.26
N GLY A 196 20.03 -9.79 -9.25
CA GLY A 196 20.47 -10.00 -10.63
C GLY A 196 19.57 -10.89 -11.48
N ILE A 197 18.42 -11.34 -10.98
CA ILE A 197 17.50 -12.20 -11.73
C ILE A 197 16.18 -11.51 -11.99
N ASN A 198 15.97 -11.25 -13.27
CA ASN A 198 14.71 -10.75 -13.78
C ASN A 198 13.81 -11.94 -14.11
N VAL A 199 12.70 -12.06 -13.38
CA VAL A 199 11.61 -12.95 -13.74
C VAL A 199 10.57 -12.14 -14.51
N GLU A 200 10.18 -12.67 -15.67
CA GLU A 200 9.10 -12.12 -16.46
C GLU A 200 7.76 -12.34 -15.76
N TRP A 201 6.97 -11.27 -15.69
CA TRP A 201 5.59 -11.34 -15.28
C TRP A 201 4.72 -11.51 -16.51
N GLU A 202 3.73 -12.38 -16.44
CA GLU A 202 2.73 -12.53 -17.49
C GLU A 202 1.74 -11.37 -17.39
N THR A 203 1.59 -10.62 -18.49
CA THR A 203 0.78 -9.41 -18.57
C THR A 203 -0.66 -9.73 -18.95
N TRP A 204 -1.62 -9.00 -18.40
CA TRP A 204 -3.00 -9.00 -18.87
C TRP A 204 -3.19 -7.82 -19.84
N GLY A 205 -3.73 -8.12 -21.03
CA GLY A 205 -3.81 -7.12 -22.08
C GLY A 205 -4.86 -7.43 -23.13
N TRP A 206 -5.22 -6.42 -23.92
CA TRP A 206 -6.15 -6.55 -25.03
C TRP A 206 -5.43 -6.46 -26.37
N GLN A 207 -5.76 -7.35 -27.29
CA GLN A 207 -5.41 -7.23 -28.71
C GLN A 207 -6.63 -7.50 -29.59
N PRO A 208 -6.70 -6.93 -30.81
CA PRO A 208 -7.81 -7.18 -31.73
C PRO A 208 -8.07 -8.66 -32.02
N ASP A 209 -7.01 -9.46 -32.11
CA ASP A 209 -7.10 -10.86 -32.55
C ASP A 209 -7.44 -11.84 -31.41
N THR A 210 -6.99 -11.55 -30.19
CA THR A 210 -7.15 -12.45 -29.02
C THR A 210 -8.15 -11.92 -27.99
N GLY A 211 -8.61 -10.68 -28.13
CA GLY A 211 -9.36 -9.99 -27.09
C GLY A 211 -8.49 -9.79 -25.84
N TRP A 212 -9.11 -9.82 -24.67
CA TRP A 212 -8.39 -9.82 -23.39
C TRP A 212 -7.79 -11.19 -23.11
N ALA A 213 -6.47 -11.26 -22.92
CA ALA A 213 -5.76 -12.49 -22.63
C ALA A 213 -4.49 -12.25 -21.82
N TRP A 214 -4.07 -13.28 -21.09
CA TRP A 214 -2.75 -13.32 -20.47
C TRP A 214 -1.68 -13.53 -21.57
N GLY A 215 -0.54 -12.85 -21.42
CA GLY A 215 0.53 -12.82 -22.42
C GLY A 215 0.38 -11.73 -23.49
N ASN A 216 -0.76 -11.05 -23.56
CA ASN A 216 -0.91 -9.84 -24.39
C ASN A 216 -0.14 -8.66 -23.78
N PRO A 217 0.34 -7.68 -24.59
CA PRO A 217 0.96 -6.48 -24.08
C PRO A 217 0.12 -5.77 -23.01
N PRO A 218 0.73 -5.26 -21.92
CA PRO A 218 -0.01 -4.72 -20.79
C PRO A 218 -0.91 -3.56 -21.22
N THR A 219 -2.22 -3.72 -21.00
CA THR A 219 -3.24 -2.74 -21.40
C THR A 219 -3.91 -2.13 -20.17
N ASP A 220 -4.36 -0.89 -20.30
CA ASP A 220 -5.13 -0.22 -19.25
C ASP A 220 -6.44 -0.96 -18.97
N LEU A 221 -6.73 -1.22 -17.69
CA LEU A 221 -8.00 -1.82 -17.27
C LEU A 221 -9.21 -0.89 -17.51
N ALA A 222 -8.99 0.33 -17.99
CA ALA A 222 -10.02 1.32 -18.32
C ALA A 222 -10.90 1.71 -17.12
N LEU A 223 -10.34 1.62 -15.91
CA LEU A 223 -11.01 1.99 -14.66
C LEU A 223 -10.79 3.47 -14.29
N GLY A 224 -10.26 4.28 -15.20
CA GLY A 224 -9.90 5.68 -14.97
C GLY A 224 -8.42 5.87 -14.61
N GLN A 225 -8.10 6.98 -13.95
CA GLN A 225 -6.76 7.38 -13.51
C GLN A 225 -6.84 8.04 -12.13
N GLY A 226 -5.72 8.52 -11.58
CA GLY A 226 -5.68 9.15 -10.25
C GLY A 226 -5.43 8.16 -9.12
N TYR A 227 -4.85 6.99 -9.43
CA TYR A 227 -4.59 5.93 -8.47
C TYR A 227 -3.34 6.20 -7.63
N GLY A 228 -3.47 6.09 -6.31
CA GLY A 228 -2.35 6.06 -5.37
C GLY A 228 -2.56 5.02 -4.27
N GLU A 229 -1.49 4.72 -3.55
CA GLU A 229 -1.43 3.82 -2.39
C GLU A 229 -2.34 2.58 -2.49
N LEU A 230 -2.05 1.71 -3.48
CA LEU A 230 -2.85 0.52 -3.78
C LEU A 230 -2.77 -0.55 -2.68
N SER A 231 -3.88 -1.27 -2.46
CA SER A 231 -3.94 -2.48 -1.62
C SER A 231 -4.92 -3.48 -2.23
N LEU A 232 -4.43 -4.70 -2.48
CA LEU A 232 -5.16 -5.77 -3.16
C LEU A 232 -5.30 -6.97 -2.23
N SER A 233 -6.48 -7.53 -2.12
CA SER A 233 -6.74 -8.71 -1.30
C SER A 233 -7.94 -9.50 -1.80
N ILE A 234 -8.02 -10.76 -1.40
CA ILE A 234 -9.24 -11.57 -1.51
C ILE A 234 -9.91 -11.57 -0.14
N VAL A 235 -11.12 -11.02 -0.05
CA VAL A 235 -11.94 -10.97 1.17
C VAL A 235 -13.18 -11.80 0.93
N GLU A 236 -13.33 -12.91 1.69
CA GLU A 236 -14.50 -13.80 1.61
C GLU A 236 -14.82 -14.24 0.16
N GLY A 237 -13.77 -14.53 -0.62
CA GLY A 237 -13.88 -14.96 -2.02
C GLY A 237 -14.02 -13.82 -3.05
N THR A 238 -14.13 -12.56 -2.61
CA THR A 238 -14.22 -11.39 -3.48
C THR A 238 -12.86 -10.71 -3.62
N TRP A 239 -12.46 -10.35 -4.85
CA TRP A 239 -11.31 -9.48 -5.06
C TRP A 239 -11.65 -8.06 -4.65
N VAL A 240 -10.85 -7.49 -3.76
CA VAL A 240 -11.01 -6.13 -3.24
C VAL A 240 -9.74 -5.34 -3.53
N LEU A 241 -9.90 -4.23 -4.24
CA LEU A 241 -8.84 -3.24 -4.46
C LEU A 241 -9.22 -1.96 -3.70
N THR A 242 -8.49 -1.64 -2.64
CA THR A 242 -8.58 -0.34 -1.97
C THR A 242 -7.42 0.56 -2.37
N TYR A 243 -7.68 1.87 -2.47
CA TYR A 243 -6.70 2.81 -2.99
C TYR A 243 -7.07 4.26 -2.63
N PHE A 244 -6.10 5.15 -2.74
CA PHE A 244 -6.34 6.59 -2.77
C PHE A 244 -6.76 7.02 -4.19
N ASP A 245 -7.96 7.56 -4.31
CA ASP A 245 -8.54 8.14 -5.52
C ASP A 245 -8.31 9.65 -5.47
N ALA A 246 -7.29 10.12 -6.20
CA ALA A 246 -6.95 11.53 -6.26
C ALA A 246 -8.02 12.38 -6.97
N ALA A 247 -8.70 11.82 -7.96
CA ALA A 247 -9.73 12.54 -8.71
C ALA A 247 -10.99 12.79 -7.85
N GLY A 248 -11.39 11.79 -7.07
CA GLY A 248 -12.50 11.89 -6.11
C GLY A 248 -12.10 12.43 -4.73
N TYR A 249 -10.81 12.68 -4.49
CA TYR A 249 -10.21 13.02 -3.20
C TYR A 249 -10.77 12.14 -2.07
N ARG A 250 -10.60 10.82 -2.19
CA ARG A 250 -11.21 9.83 -1.29
C ARG A 250 -10.35 8.57 -1.17
N ILE A 251 -10.60 7.77 -0.14
CA ILE A 251 -10.22 6.35 -0.14
C ILE A 251 -11.39 5.58 -0.73
N ALA A 252 -11.12 4.79 -1.77
CA ALA A 252 -12.12 4.04 -2.51
C ALA A 252 -11.84 2.54 -2.49
N ALA A 253 -12.88 1.74 -2.74
CA ALA A 253 -12.80 0.32 -3.05
C ALA A 253 -13.39 0.03 -4.43
N ARG A 254 -12.85 -0.99 -5.09
CA ARG A 254 -13.51 -1.71 -6.19
C ARG A 254 -13.56 -3.20 -5.87
N PHE A 255 -14.52 -3.89 -6.48
CA PHE A 255 -14.80 -5.30 -6.23
C PHE A 255 -14.87 -6.08 -7.54
N ALA A 256 -14.41 -7.33 -7.54
CA ALA A 256 -14.56 -8.24 -8.67
C ALA A 256 -14.69 -9.71 -8.20
N ASP A 257 -15.42 -10.52 -8.98
CA ASP A 257 -15.44 -11.98 -8.77
C ASP A 257 -14.15 -12.65 -9.27
N ARG A 258 -13.46 -12.00 -10.21
CA ARG A 258 -12.21 -12.45 -10.81
C ARG A 258 -11.28 -11.26 -11.01
N ILE A 259 -10.00 -11.45 -10.71
CA ILE A 259 -8.95 -10.43 -10.89
C ILE A 259 -8.83 -9.92 -12.33
N ASP A 260 -9.03 -10.83 -13.30
CA ASP A 260 -9.01 -10.59 -14.75
C ASP A 260 -10.40 -10.36 -15.37
N GLY A 261 -11.41 -10.16 -14.51
CA GLY A 261 -12.79 -9.91 -14.91
C GLY A 261 -13.18 -8.43 -14.86
N GLU A 262 -14.48 -8.20 -14.85
CA GLU A 262 -15.06 -6.87 -14.68
C GLU A 262 -14.97 -6.43 -13.22
N TRP A 263 -14.51 -5.20 -13.02
CA TRP A 263 -14.45 -4.55 -11.71
C TRP A 263 -15.63 -3.60 -11.55
N SER A 264 -16.19 -3.55 -10.35
CA SER A 264 -17.25 -2.61 -10.00
C SER A 264 -16.83 -1.16 -10.18
N ASP A 265 -17.81 -0.26 -10.24
CA ASP A 265 -17.59 1.16 -9.98
C ASP A 265 -16.95 1.39 -8.59
N ALA A 266 -16.26 2.53 -8.47
CA ALA A 266 -15.56 2.90 -7.26
C ALA A 266 -16.53 3.29 -6.13
N VAL A 267 -16.40 2.60 -5.00
CA VAL A 267 -17.18 2.82 -3.78
C VAL A 267 -16.36 3.68 -2.81
N THR A 268 -16.87 4.85 -2.43
CA THR A 268 -16.23 5.69 -1.39
C THR A 268 -16.27 4.98 -0.04
N LEU A 269 -15.10 4.84 0.60
CA LEU A 269 -14.96 4.34 1.97
C LEU A 269 -14.77 5.49 2.96
N LEU A 270 -13.91 6.45 2.61
CA LEU A 270 -13.64 7.68 3.36
C LEU A 270 -13.53 8.85 2.39
N GLN A 271 -14.06 10.00 2.77
CA GLN A 271 -14.04 11.20 1.96
C GLN A 271 -12.97 12.17 2.46
N GLY A 272 -12.24 12.79 1.53
CA GLY A 272 -11.35 13.90 1.85
C GLY A 272 -12.10 15.17 2.22
N SER A 273 -11.58 15.92 3.18
CA SER A 273 -12.14 17.19 3.64
C SER A 273 -11.09 18.31 3.72
N SER A 274 -11.55 19.52 4.03
CA SER A 274 -10.71 20.58 4.59
C SER A 274 -10.28 20.20 6.02
N TRP A 275 -9.33 20.94 6.59
CA TRP A 275 -8.93 20.77 7.99
C TRP A 275 -10.02 21.25 8.95
N GLU A 276 -10.81 22.25 8.54
CA GLU A 276 -11.91 22.82 9.30
C GLU A 276 -13.14 21.90 9.36
N ASP A 277 -13.39 21.13 8.30
CA ASP A 277 -14.55 20.24 8.15
C ASP A 277 -14.25 18.76 8.48
N GLU A 278 -13.06 18.51 9.05
CA GLU A 278 -12.63 17.17 9.44
C GLU A 278 -13.57 16.55 10.48
N ASP A 279 -13.99 15.31 10.23
CA ASP A 279 -14.88 14.55 11.09
C ASP A 279 -14.65 13.05 10.89
N HIS A 280 -13.73 12.51 11.70
CA HIS A 280 -13.34 11.10 11.64
C HIS A 280 -14.47 10.13 12.00
N ALA A 281 -15.51 10.59 12.71
CA ALA A 281 -16.68 9.76 13.05
C ALA A 281 -17.62 9.61 11.86
N ALA A 282 -17.69 10.63 11.00
CA ALA A 282 -18.44 10.61 9.75
C ALA A 282 -17.60 10.23 8.52
N GLY A 283 -16.37 9.74 8.73
CA GLY A 283 -15.49 9.29 7.64
C GLY A 283 -14.94 10.41 6.75
N ARG A 284 -14.86 11.65 7.28
CA ARG A 284 -14.24 12.80 6.60
C ARG A 284 -12.86 13.09 7.19
N VAL A 285 -11.82 13.10 6.37
CA VAL A 285 -10.43 13.23 6.83
C VAL A 285 -9.70 14.25 5.96
N ALA A 286 -9.01 15.20 6.59
CA ALA A 286 -8.21 16.18 5.86
C ALA A 286 -6.91 15.57 5.35
N GLN A 287 -6.56 15.85 4.10
CA GLN A 287 -5.36 15.40 3.39
C GLN A 287 -5.04 13.92 3.61
N LEU A 288 -6.07 13.08 3.46
CA LEU A 288 -5.95 11.63 3.56
C LEU A 288 -5.27 11.01 2.35
N TYR A 289 -4.58 9.91 2.58
CA TYR A 289 -4.04 9.01 1.56
C TYR A 289 -3.77 7.63 2.18
N GLY A 290 -3.32 6.66 1.40
CA GLY A 290 -3.23 5.27 1.87
C GLY A 290 -4.49 4.48 1.52
N GLY A 291 -5.08 3.82 2.53
CA GLY A 291 -6.20 2.91 2.33
C GLY A 291 -5.76 1.45 2.28
N TYR A 292 -4.81 1.07 3.13
CA TYR A 292 -4.26 -0.29 3.16
C TYR A 292 -5.17 -1.22 3.95
N LEU A 293 -5.70 -2.26 3.30
CA LEU A 293 -6.55 -3.25 3.93
C LEU A 293 -5.76 -4.12 4.92
N VAL A 294 -6.28 -4.26 6.14
CA VAL A 294 -5.63 -5.01 7.21
C VAL A 294 -6.03 -6.50 7.12
N PRO A 295 -5.07 -7.44 7.16
CA PRO A 295 -5.35 -8.86 7.15
C PRO A 295 -6.27 -9.31 8.29
N GLY A 296 -7.31 -10.09 7.96
CA GLY A 296 -8.38 -10.47 8.90
C GLY A 296 -9.65 -9.62 8.77
N SER A 297 -9.66 -8.65 7.85
CA SER A 297 -10.87 -7.94 7.41
C SER A 297 -11.89 -8.90 6.80
N THR A 298 -13.18 -8.61 7.01
CA THR A 298 -14.33 -9.27 6.38
C THR A 298 -15.12 -8.24 5.57
N MET A 299 -16.11 -8.66 4.78
CA MET A 299 -16.96 -7.70 4.07
C MET A 299 -17.81 -6.85 5.03
N GLU A 300 -18.19 -7.40 6.18
CA GLU A 300 -18.96 -6.67 7.21
C GLU A 300 -18.09 -5.78 8.10
N SER A 301 -16.86 -6.21 8.40
CA SER A 301 -15.94 -5.52 9.30
C SER A 301 -14.53 -5.56 8.72
N ALA A 302 -14.26 -4.61 7.85
CA ALA A 302 -12.95 -4.34 7.29
C ALA A 302 -12.23 -3.24 8.05
N ARG A 303 -10.91 -3.34 8.07
CA ARG A 303 -10.03 -2.35 8.70
C ARG A 303 -9.04 -1.81 7.68
N LEU A 304 -8.84 -0.49 7.71
CA LEU A 304 -7.97 0.23 6.79
C LEU A 304 -6.96 1.08 7.55
N VAL A 305 -5.71 1.06 7.10
CA VAL A 305 -4.72 2.05 7.52
C VAL A 305 -4.73 3.23 6.56
N VAL A 306 -4.96 4.42 7.11
CA VAL A 306 -5.09 5.68 6.38
C VAL A 306 -4.11 6.68 6.96
N SER A 307 -3.32 7.30 6.09
CA SER A 307 -2.37 8.33 6.45
C SER A 307 -2.98 9.71 6.34
N GLN A 308 -2.45 10.63 7.11
CA GLN A 308 -2.81 12.03 7.09
C GLN A 308 -1.54 12.88 7.23
N TRP A 309 -1.39 13.83 6.32
CA TRP A 309 -0.26 14.75 6.30
C TRP A 309 -0.72 16.18 6.04
N ASN A 310 -0.52 17.08 7.00
CA ASN A 310 -0.64 18.52 6.74
C ASN A 310 0.57 19.02 5.97
N THR A 311 0.43 19.19 4.66
CA THR A 311 1.54 19.61 3.79
C THR A 311 1.94 21.08 4.01
N ALA A 312 1.07 21.91 4.60
CA ALA A 312 1.37 23.33 4.85
C ALA A 312 2.27 23.54 6.07
N VAL A 313 2.10 22.73 7.12
CA VAL A 313 2.85 22.89 8.39
C VAL A 313 3.66 21.66 8.80
N GLY A 314 3.60 20.57 8.03
CA GLY A 314 4.30 19.31 8.31
C GLY A 314 3.73 18.50 9.47
N HIS A 315 2.55 18.88 10.00
CA HIS A 315 1.91 18.26 11.15
C HIS A 315 0.37 18.43 11.14
N PRO A 316 -0.44 17.39 11.43
CA PRO A 316 -0.02 16.03 11.75
C PRO A 316 0.63 15.33 10.55
N TYR A 317 1.45 14.33 10.86
CA TYR A 317 2.02 13.39 9.91
C TYR A 317 1.92 12.01 10.55
N LYS A 318 0.82 11.29 10.30
CA LYS A 318 0.46 10.09 11.07
C LYS A 318 -0.34 9.08 10.26
N SER A 319 -0.39 7.85 10.79
CA SER A 319 -1.21 6.76 10.29
C SER A 319 -2.30 6.39 11.30
N MET A 320 -3.50 6.16 10.79
CA MET A 320 -4.73 5.95 11.56
C MET A 320 -5.41 4.67 11.11
N MET A 321 -6.11 4.02 12.02
CA MET A 321 -6.93 2.85 11.75
C MET A 321 -8.39 3.26 11.63
N PHE A 322 -9.05 2.84 10.56
CA PHE A 322 -10.50 2.97 10.35
C PHE A 322 -11.14 1.59 10.25
N GLU A 323 -12.40 1.50 10.65
CA GLU A 323 -13.20 0.28 10.57
C GLU A 323 -14.57 0.56 9.95
N GLY A 324 -15.05 -0.36 9.13
CA GLY A 324 -16.29 -0.21 8.36
C GLY A 324 -16.61 -1.42 7.50
N ALA A 325 -17.77 -1.40 6.84
CA ALA A 325 -18.19 -2.47 5.94
C ALA A 325 -17.75 -2.19 4.50
N LEU A 326 -17.26 -3.21 3.81
CA LEU A 326 -17.05 -3.23 2.37
C LEU A 326 -18.36 -3.56 1.66
N GLN A 327 -19.10 -2.53 1.28
CA GLN A 327 -20.37 -2.69 0.57
C GLN A 327 -20.12 -2.82 -0.94
N ARG A 328 -20.20 -4.05 -1.44
CA ARG A 328 -20.22 -4.31 -2.88
C ARG A 328 -21.50 -3.73 -3.49
N PRO A 329 -21.42 -2.98 -4.60
CA PRO A 329 -22.58 -2.37 -5.25
C PRO A 329 -23.48 -3.38 -5.97
#